data_AF-A0A260ZP67-F1
#
_entry.id   AF-A0A260ZP67-F1
#
_cell.length_a   1.000
_cell.length_b   1.000
_cell.length_c   1.000
_cell.angle_alpha   90.00
_cell.angle_beta   90.00
_cell.angle_gamma   90.00
#
_symmetry.space_group_name_H-M   'P 1'
#
loop_
_entity.id
_entity.type
_entity.pdbx_description
1 polymer ?
#
loop_
_entity_poly.entity_id
_entity_poly.type
_entity_poly.pdbx_seq_one_letter_code
_entity_poly.pdbx_strand_id
1 'polypeptide(L)' 'MEDENFICPVCGRKIRFKNHLFNHMKFRHRFAKGEVLNAIKKAQMERKRKEGRKSRKELPTIVEESEPEEEEEAQ' A
#
# COMPACT_ATOMS: atom_id res chain seq x y z
N MET A 1 14.58 -1.73 7.01
CA MET A 1 13.47 -1.96 7.96
C MET A 1 12.31 -1.13 7.47
N GLU A 2 11.34 -1.76 6.80
CA GLU A 2 10.12 -1.08 6.38
C GLU A 2 9.19 -0.95 7.58
N ASP A 3 9.46 0.08 8.39
CA ASP A 3 8.74 0.33 9.62
C ASP A 3 7.25 0.48 9.35
N GLU A 4 6.44 -0.31 10.06
CA GLU A 4 5.00 -0.33 9.96
C GLU A 4 4.41 1.03 10.32
N ASN A 5 4.21 1.87 9.30
CA ASN A 5 3.58 3.17 9.49
C ASN A 5 2.15 3.00 10.02
N PHE A 6 1.85 3.69 11.12
CA PHE A 6 0.51 3.85 11.65
C PHE A 6 -0.21 4.99 10.94
N ILE A 7 -1.44 4.76 10.50
CA ILE A 7 -2.24 5.76 9.77
C ILE A 7 -3.31 6.30 10.70
N CYS A 8 -3.39 7.64 10.81
CA CYS A 8 -4.49 8.26 11.55
C CYS A 8 -5.81 8.09 10.77
N PRO A 9 -6.88 7.54 11.38
CA PRO A 9 -8.16 7.37 10.69
C PRO A 9 -8.92 8.69 10.45
N VAL A 10 -8.54 9.77 11.14
CA VAL A 10 -9.21 11.07 11.04
C VAL A 10 -8.63 11.92 9.91
N CYS A 11 -7.31 11.90 9.73
CA CYS A 11 -6.63 12.75 8.74
C CYS A 11 -5.77 11.98 7.72
N GLY A 12 -5.71 10.65 7.80
CA GLY A 12 -4.92 9.81 6.88
C GLY A 12 -3.40 9.93 7.05
N ARG A 13 -2.90 10.64 8.08
CA ARG A 13 -1.46 10.88 8.25
C ARG A 13 -0.71 9.60 8.63
N LYS A 14 0.36 9.30 7.89
CA LYS A 14 1.28 8.19 8.16
C LYS A 14 2.31 8.61 9.21
N ILE A 15 2.45 7.81 10.26
CA ILE A 15 3.32 8.08 11.40
C ILE A 15 4.10 6.81 11.71
N ARG A 16 5.43 6.90 11.77
CA ARG A 16 6.33 5.74 11.96
C ARG A 16 6.21 5.06 13.33
N PHE A 17 5.75 5.80 14.34
CA PHE A 17 5.81 5.35 15.73
C PHE A 17 4.47 5.52 16.44
N LYS A 18 4.14 4.54 17.29
CA LYS A 18 2.92 4.53 18.11
C LYS A 18 2.79 5.75 19.02
N ASN A 19 3.88 6.15 19.68
CA ASN A 19 3.88 7.30 20.58
C ASN A 19 3.58 8.61 19.85
N HIS A 20 4.07 8.74 18.61
CA HIS A 20 3.81 9.90 17.77
C HIS A 20 2.35 9.94 17.28
N LEU A 21 1.76 8.79 16.93
CA LEU A 21 0.35 8.73 16.58
C LEU A 21 -0.54 9.06 17.77
N PHE A 22 -0.17 8.59 18.97
CA PHE A 22 -0.88 8.95 20.19
C PHE A 22 -0.86 10.46 20.44
N ASN A 23 0.32 11.08 20.36
CA ASN A 23 0.45 12.52 20.53
C ASN A 23 -0.33 13.30 19.46
N HIS A 24 -0.24 12.85 18.21
CA HIS A 24 -0.99 13.40 17.10
C HIS A 24 -2.51 13.37 17.36
N MET A 25 -3.06 12.23 17.77
CA MET A 25 -4.49 12.12 18.03
C MET A 25 -4.94 12.92 19.26
N LYS A 26 -4.11 12.99 20.31
CA LYS A 26 -4.39 13.81 21.49
C LYS A 26 -4.41 15.31 21.17
N PHE A 27 -3.41 15.82 20.46
CA PHE A 27 -3.25 17.27 20.23
C PHE A 27 -3.98 17.78 18.98
N ARG A 28 -4.07 16.99 17.91
CA ARG A 28 -4.72 17.42 16.65
C ARG A 28 -6.21 17.08 16.60
N HIS A 29 -6.62 16.03 17.30
CA HIS A 29 -7.99 15.53 17.23
C HIS A 29 -8.69 15.44 18.61
N ARG A 30 -8.00 15.76 19.71
CA ARG A 30 -8.53 15.66 21.09
C ARG A 30 -9.08 14.27 21.44
N PHE A 31 -8.50 13.22 20.85
CA PHE A 31 -8.93 11.84 21.08
C PHE A 31 -8.44 11.29 22.42
N ALA A 32 -9.27 10.44 23.04
CA ALA A 32 -8.94 9.72 24.26
C ALA A 32 -7.96 8.56 23.98
N LYS A 33 -7.14 8.24 24.99
CA LYS A 33 -6.04 7.27 24.87
C LYS A 33 -6.49 5.83 24.57
N GLY A 34 -7.66 5.43 25.06
CA GLY A 34 -8.20 4.09 24.81
C GLY A 34 -8.51 3.84 23.33
N GLU A 35 -9.15 4.82 22.68
CA GLU A 35 -9.61 4.74 21.29
C GLU A 35 -8.43 4.60 20.30
N VAL A 36 -7.38 5.39 20.52
CA VAL A 36 -6.18 5.39 19.66
C VAL A 36 -5.46 4.05 19.73
N LEU A 37 -5.30 3.49 20.93
CA LEU A 37 -4.64 2.21 21.12
C LEU A 37 -5.43 1.05 20.50
N ASN A 38 -6.76 1.13 20.52
CA ASN A 38 -7.65 0.14 19.91
C ASN A 38 -7.53 0.18 18.38
N ALA A 39 -7.58 1.39 17.79
CA ALA A 39 -7.39 1.58 16.34
C ALA A 39 -6.02 1.07 15.85
N ILE A 40 -4.97 1.28 16.65
CA ILE A 40 -3.61 0.81 16.35
C ILE A 40 -3.53 -0.73 16.40
N LYS A 41 -4.12 -1.37 17.42
CA LYS A 41 -4.13 -2.84 17.55
C LYS A 41 -4.88 -3.51 16.40
N LYS A 42 -5.99 -2.92 15.95
CA LYS A 42 -6.79 -3.44 14.82
C LYS A 42 -5.99 -3.42 13.50
N ALA A 43 -5.25 -2.34 13.26
CA ALA A 43 -4.47 -2.15 12.04
C ALA A 43 -3.28 -3.14 11.88
N GLN A 44 -2.74 -3.70 12.97
CA GLN A 44 -1.66 -4.69 12.90
C GLN A 44 -2.15 -6.09 12.52
N MET A 45 -3.37 -6.49 12.91
CA MET A 45 -3.87 -7.85 12.63
C MET A 45 -4.29 -8.06 11.17
N GLU A 46 -4.73 -7.01 10.47
CA GLU A 46 -5.19 -7.12 9.07
C GLU A 46 -4.07 -7.32 8.04
N ARG A 47 -2.81 -7.01 8.39
CA ARG A 47 -1.67 -7.16 7.47
C ARG A 47 -1.28 -8.62 7.23
N LYS A 48 -1.49 -9.50 8.21
CA LYS A 48 -1.23 -10.95 8.09
C LYS A 48 -2.08 -11.65 7.01
N ARG A 49 -3.19 -11.06 6.56
CA ARG A 49 -4.02 -11.64 5.47
C ARG A 49 -3.58 -11.22 4.07
N LYS A 50 -2.78 -10.16 3.90
CA LYS A 50 -2.37 -9.63 2.58
C LYS A 50 -0.96 -10.05 2.15
N GLU A 51 -0.16 -10.64 3.04
CA GLU A 51 1.14 -11.24 2.71
C GLU A 51 1.04 -12.61 2.00
N GLY A 52 -0.15 -13.07 1.63
CA GLY A 52 -0.36 -14.28 0.82
C GLY A 52 -0.55 -14.06 -0.69
N ARG A 53 -0.41 -12.84 -1.22
CA ARG A 53 -0.81 -12.53 -2.62
C ARG A 53 0.13 -11.62 -3.41
N LYS A 54 1.44 -11.66 -3.14
CA LYS A 54 2.45 -10.95 -3.95
C LYS A 54 3.42 -11.86 -4.73
N SER A 55 3.11 -13.16 -4.83
CA SER A 55 3.94 -14.14 -5.56
C SER A 55 3.21 -14.74 -6.76
N ARG A 56 2.86 -13.93 -7.75
CA ARG A 56 2.77 -14.37 -9.16
C ARG A 56 2.69 -13.13 -10.04
N LYS A 57 3.85 -12.65 -10.50
CA LYS A 57 3.89 -11.96 -11.79
C LYS A 57 3.67 -13.08 -12.80
N GLU A 58 2.43 -13.31 -13.19
CA GLU A 58 2.15 -14.16 -14.35
C GLU A 58 2.62 -13.37 -15.57
N LEU A 59 3.64 -13.91 -16.24
CA LEU A 59 4.08 -13.47 -17.56
C LEU A 59 2.95 -13.83 -18.54
N PRO A 60 2.39 -12.89 -19.32
CA PRO A 60 1.73 -13.22 -20.56
C PRO A 60 2.75 -13.06 -21.68
N THR A 61 3.31 -14.20 -22.08
CA THR A 61 3.81 -14.41 -23.43
C THR A 61 2.62 -14.35 -24.38
N ILE A 62 2.57 -13.36 -25.25
CA ILE A 62 1.90 -13.51 -26.54
C ILE A 62 2.90 -13.13 -27.61
N VAL A 63 3.41 -14.17 -28.26
CA VAL A 63 3.88 -14.12 -29.64
C VAL A 63 2.67 -13.77 -30.49
N GLU A 64 2.75 -12.69 -31.25
CA GLU A 64 1.95 -12.52 -32.46
C GLU A 64 2.94 -12.14 -33.56
N GLU A 65 3.43 -13.21 -34.19
CA GLU A 65 3.87 -13.19 -35.58
C GLU A 65 2.75 -12.58 -36.42
N SER A 66 3.07 -11.58 -37.24
CA SER A 66 2.36 -11.27 -38.47
C SER A 66 3.26 -10.33 -39.28
N GLU A 67 4.09 -10.93 -40.15
CA GLU A 67 4.45 -10.31 -41.42
C GLU A 67 3.15 -9.92 -42.16
N PRO A 68 3.11 -8.78 -42.85
CA PRO A 68 3.23 -8.92 -44.30
C PRO A 68 4.10 -7.85 -44.98
N GLU A 69 4.60 -8.31 -46.12
CA GLU A 69 5.28 -7.62 -47.21
C GLU A 69 4.53 -6.37 -47.69
N GLU A 70 5.25 -5.29 -47.99
CA GLU A 70 4.91 -4.42 -49.11
C GLU A 70 6.18 -3.86 -49.76
N GLU A 71 6.23 -4.11 -51.06
CA GLU A 71 7.22 -3.79 -52.09
C GLU A 71 7.15 -2.28 -52.46
N GLU A 72 7.96 -1.85 -53.44
CA GLU A 72 7.88 -0.55 -54.17
C GLU A 72 8.68 0.64 -53.56
N GLU A 73 9.52 1.42 -54.23
CA GLU A 73 10.06 1.46 -55.60
C GLU A 73 11.41 2.22 -55.55
N ALA A 74 12.27 1.94 -56.52
CA ALA A 74 13.48 2.69 -56.81
C ALA A 74 13.17 3.95 -57.63
N GLN A 75 13.85 5.07 -57.34
CA GLN A 75 14.12 6.13 -58.31
C GLN A 75 15.56 6.63 -58.16
#